data_AF-A0A2N2SK70-F1
#
_entry.id   AF-A0A2N2SK70-F1
#
_cell.length_a   1.000
_cell.length_b   1.000
_cell.length_c   1.000
_cell.angle_alpha   90.00
_cell.angle_beta   90.00
_cell.angle_gamma   90.00
#
_symmetry.space_group_name_H-M   'P 1'
#
loop_
_entity.id
_entity.type
_entity.pdbx_description
1 polymer ?
#
loop_
_entity_poly.entity_id
_entity_poly.type
_entity_poly.pdbx_seq_one_letter_code
_entity_poly.pdbx_strand_id
1 'polypeptide(L)'
;MSYNRQRRYGAGHIAARTSQVDELLVRIDGYAEELSAHRNSLAAYRACSLWLDAGLAAGVDANLAAVGAVLTSLRQRAEAARDGYSRLPPLPAAEDKGEVPEPVPHPGLEGD
;
A
#
# COMPACT_ATOMS: atom_id res chain seq x y z
N MET A 1 -5.85 -7.03 39.84
CA MET A 1 -6.82 -7.07 38.71
C MET A 1 -6.42 -6.01 37.69
N SER A 2 -5.88 -6.40 36.52
CA SER A 2 -5.73 -5.47 35.40
C SER A 2 -6.97 -5.60 34.52
N TYR A 3 -7.89 -4.64 34.62
CA TYR A 3 -9.02 -4.52 33.71
C TYR A 3 -8.52 -3.93 32.40
N ASN A 4 -7.98 -4.77 31.51
CA ASN A 4 -7.75 -4.38 30.13
C ASN A 4 -9.11 -4.35 29.44
N ARG A 5 -9.78 -3.19 29.49
CA ARG A 5 -11.04 -2.96 28.77
C ARG A 5 -10.73 -3.11 27.27
N GLN A 6 -11.17 -4.23 26.68
CA GLN A 6 -11.05 -4.46 25.26
C GLN A 6 -11.70 -3.30 24.50
N ARG A 7 -10.92 -2.60 23.68
CA ARG A 7 -11.43 -1.52 22.82
C ARG A 7 -12.38 -2.13 21.79
N ARG A 8 -13.57 -1.54 21.66
CA ARG A 8 -14.59 -1.91 20.68
C ARG A 8 -14.78 -0.75 19.71
N TYR A 9 -15.11 -1.06 18.46
CA TYR A 9 -15.16 -0.08 17.39
C TYR A 9 -16.51 -0.11 16.68
N GLY A 10 -17.08 1.06 16.42
CA GLY A 10 -18.31 1.20 15.64
C GLY A 10 -18.12 0.78 14.18
N ALA A 11 -19.22 0.45 13.50
CA ALA A 11 -19.18 -0.02 12.12
C ALA A 11 -18.64 1.06 11.17
N GLY A 12 -19.01 2.34 11.40
CA GLY A 12 -18.51 3.48 10.64
C GLY A 12 -16.99 3.66 10.77
N HIS A 13 -16.44 3.41 11.96
CA HIS A 13 -15.00 3.49 12.19
C HIS A 13 -14.23 2.43 11.41
N ILE A 14 -14.67 1.17 11.49
CA ILE A 14 -14.03 0.06 10.78
C ILE A 14 -14.12 0.31 9.27
N ALA A 15 -15.30 0.68 8.76
CA ALA A 15 -15.50 0.96 7.34
C ALA A 15 -14.59 2.08 6.82
N ALA A 16 -14.46 3.19 7.56
CA ALA A 16 -13.60 4.30 7.17
C ALA A 16 -12.11 3.90 7.13
N ARG A 17 -11.64 3.11 8.09
CA ARG A 17 -10.25 2.62 8.09
C ARG A 17 -9.99 1.59 6.99
N THR A 18 -10.93 0.69 6.72
CA THR A 18 -10.79 -0.24 5.59
C THR A 18 -10.80 0.48 4.25
N SER A 19 -11.63 1.52 4.07
CA SER A 19 -11.63 2.34 2.85
C SER A 19 -10.29 3.03 2.61
N GLN A 20 -9.69 3.62 3.65
CA GLN A 20 -8.36 4.25 3.54
C GLN A 20 -7.26 3.23 3.17
N VAL A 21 -7.36 1.99 3.67
CA VAL A 21 -6.42 0.93 3.27
C VAL A 21 -6.67 0.47 1.83
N ASP A 22 -7.93 0.42 1.39
CA ASP A 22 -8.30 0.10 0.01
C ASP A 22 -7.73 1.15 -0.97
N GLU A 23 -7.82 2.44 -0.65
CA GLU A 23 -7.19 3.53 -1.42
C GLU A 23 -5.66 3.39 -1.47
N LEU A 24 -5.02 3.04 -0.35
CA LEU A 24 -3.59 2.77 -0.31
C LEU A 24 -3.20 1.59 -1.20
N LEU A 25 -3.99 0.51 -1.21
CA LEU A 25 -3.75 -0.66 -2.07
C LEU A 25 -3.79 -0.29 -3.55
N VAL A 26 -4.77 0.51 -3.96
CA VAL A 26 -4.88 1.04 -5.34
C VAL A 26 -3.64 1.84 -5.71
N ARG A 27 -3.12 2.68 -4.81
CA ARG A 27 -1.89 3.45 -5.07
C ARG A 27 -0.66 2.56 -5.22
N ILE A 28 -0.52 1.54 -4.38
CA ILE A 28 0.60 0.59 -4.47
C ILE A 28 0.55 -0.17 -5.80
N ASP A 29 -0.65 -0.55 -6.25
CA ASP A 29 -0.84 -1.22 -7.55
C ASP A 29 -0.46 -0.30 -8.71
N GLY A 30 -0.86 0.99 -8.66
CA GLY A 30 -0.43 1.98 -9.64
C GLY A 30 1.10 2.10 -9.74
N TYR A 31 1.81 2.16 -8.61
CA TYR A 31 3.28 2.17 -8.64
C TYR A 31 3.89 0.88 -9.17
N ALA A 32 3.25 -0.28 -8.91
CA ALA A 32 3.72 -1.55 -9.45
C ALA A 32 3.55 -1.62 -10.97
N GLU A 33 2.46 -1.05 -11.50
CA GLU A 33 2.22 -0.90 -12.93
C GLU A 33 3.24 0.03 -13.59
N GLU A 34 3.49 1.21 -13.00
CA GLU A 34 4.51 2.16 -13.47
C GLU A 34 5.91 1.51 -13.49
N LEU A 35 6.27 0.80 -12.41
CA LEU A 35 7.54 0.07 -12.33
C LEU A 35 7.65 -1.00 -13.43
N SER A 36 6.57 -1.74 -13.68
CA SER A 36 6.50 -2.74 -14.75
C SER A 36 6.72 -2.09 -16.13
N ALA A 37 6.08 -0.94 -16.38
CA ALA A 37 6.30 -0.17 -17.60
C ALA A 37 7.76 0.26 -17.76
N HIS A 38 8.40 0.78 -16.70
CA HIS A 38 9.82 1.13 -16.72
C HIS A 38 10.74 -0.05 -17.03
N ARG A 39 10.47 -1.23 -16.44
CA ARG A 39 11.24 -2.44 -16.73
C ARG A 39 11.09 -2.90 -18.18
N ASN A 40 9.87 -2.82 -18.73
CA ASN A 40 9.62 -3.12 -20.14
C ASN A 40 10.34 -2.14 -21.06
N SER A 41 10.33 -0.84 -20.73
CA SER A 41 11.09 0.17 -21.47
C SER A 41 12.60 -0.09 -21.45
N LEU A 42 13.16 -0.45 -20.29
CA LEU A 42 14.58 -0.82 -20.17
C LEU A 42 14.92 -2.05 -21.02
N ALA A 43 14.07 -3.08 -20.98
CA ALA A 43 14.27 -4.30 -21.78
C ALA A 43 14.24 -4.01 -23.28
N ALA A 44 13.27 -3.19 -23.74
CA ALA A 44 13.18 -2.76 -25.13
C ALA A 44 14.40 -1.91 -25.54
N TYR A 45 14.84 -0.98 -24.69
CA TYR A 45 16.01 -0.17 -24.97
C TYR A 45 17.30 -1.01 -25.07
N ARG A 46 17.47 -1.98 -24.16
CA ARG A 46 18.60 -2.92 -24.19
C ARG A 46 18.62 -3.77 -25.46
N ALA A 47 17.46 -4.17 -25.98
CA ALA A 47 17.37 -4.95 -27.21
C ALA A 47 17.82 -4.17 -28.46
N CYS A 48 17.66 -2.85 -28.46
CA CYS A 48 17.93 -2.00 -29.62
C CYS A 48 19.23 -1.18 -29.52
N SER A 49 19.92 -1.19 -28.37
CA SER A 49 21.10 -0.35 -28.14
C SER A 49 22.40 -1.14 -28.25
N LEU A 50 23.23 -0.79 -29.23
CA LEU A 50 24.58 -1.35 -29.42
C LEU A 50 25.62 -0.79 -28.43
N TRP A 51 25.34 0.36 -27.82
CA TRP A 51 26.28 1.12 -26.99
C TRP A 51 25.91 1.12 -25.51
N LEU A 52 24.82 0.46 -25.13
CA LEU A 52 24.43 0.37 -23.73
C LEU A 52 25.40 -0.51 -22.97
N ASP A 53 26.01 0.04 -21.93
CA ASP A 53 26.84 -0.74 -21.02
C ASP A 53 25.99 -1.81 -20.31
N ALA A 54 26.40 -3.07 -20.44
CA ALA A 54 25.67 -4.20 -19.91
C ALA A 54 25.66 -4.22 -18.37
N GLY A 55 26.71 -3.72 -17.73
CA GLY A 55 26.80 -3.60 -16.27
C GLY A 55 25.83 -2.57 -15.73
N LEU A 56 25.76 -1.40 -16.36
CA LEU A 56 24.79 -0.35 -16.06
C LEU A 56 23.36 -0.87 -16.23
N ALA A 57 23.05 -1.51 -17.36
CA ALA A 57 21.72 -2.07 -17.60
C ALA A 57 21.31 -3.10 -16.55
N ALA A 58 22.24 -3.98 -16.14
CA ALA A 58 22.00 -4.95 -15.07
C ALA A 58 21.80 -4.27 -13.70
N GLY A 59 22.57 -3.21 -13.40
CA GLY A 59 22.42 -2.44 -12.18
C GLY A 59 21.06 -1.72 -12.08
N VAL A 60 20.60 -1.14 -13.19
CA VAL A 60 19.27 -0.52 -13.25
C VAL A 60 18.16 -1.56 -13.08
N ASP A 61 18.23 -2.70 -13.79
CA ASP A 61 17.22 -3.76 -13.63
C ASP A 61 17.18 -4.32 -12.20
N ALA A 62 18.35 -4.51 -11.57
CA ALA A 62 18.44 -4.94 -10.17
C ALA A 62 17.81 -3.92 -9.20
N ASN A 63 18.00 -2.63 -9.43
CA ASN A 63 17.37 -1.57 -8.63
C ASN A 63 15.85 -1.60 -8.81
N LEU A 64 15.36 -1.64 -10.05
CA LEU A 64 13.91 -1.74 -10.33
C LEU A 64 13.31 -3.01 -9.70
N ALA A 65 14.02 -4.13 -9.71
CA ALA A 65 13.60 -5.35 -9.04
C ALA A 65 13.53 -5.18 -7.51
N ALA A 66 14.49 -4.49 -6.89
CA ALA A 66 14.49 -4.20 -5.47
C ALA A 66 13.30 -3.30 -5.06
N VAL A 67 13.00 -2.26 -5.85
CA VAL A 67 11.79 -1.44 -5.67
C VAL A 67 10.53 -2.31 -5.74
N GLY A 68 10.46 -3.22 -6.71
CA GLY A 68 9.34 -4.16 -6.84
C GLY A 68 9.14 -5.01 -5.59
N ALA A 69 10.22 -5.53 -5.00
CA ALA A 69 10.15 -6.28 -3.75
C ALA A 69 9.62 -5.44 -2.58
N VAL A 70 9.99 -4.16 -2.50
CA VAL A 70 9.47 -3.23 -1.49
C VAL A 70 7.98 -2.99 -1.69
N LEU A 71 7.52 -2.76 -2.92
CA LEU A 71 6.09 -2.59 -3.22
C LEU A 71 5.28 -3.84 -2.86
N THR A 72 5.78 -5.04 -3.20
CA THR A 72 5.14 -6.30 -2.80
C THR A 72 5.04 -6.42 -1.27
N SER A 73 6.12 -6.13 -0.54
CA SER A 73 6.11 -6.18 0.92
C SER A 73 5.13 -5.16 1.52
N LEU A 74 5.06 -3.95 0.96
CA LEU A 74 4.13 -2.92 1.40
C LEU A 74 2.67 -3.35 1.16
N ARG A 75 2.38 -3.92 -0.01
CA ARG A 75 1.05 -4.46 -0.35
C ARG A 75 0.62 -5.52 0.67
N GLN A 76 1.47 -6.52 0.94
CA GLN A 76 1.18 -7.59 1.90
C GLN A 76 0.85 -7.05 3.30
N ARG A 77 1.59 -6.03 3.76
CA ARG A 77 1.31 -5.39 5.05
C ARG A 77 -0.02 -4.62 5.05
N ALA A 78 -0.35 -3.95 3.94
CA ALA A 78 -1.62 -3.25 3.79
C ALA A 78 -2.80 -4.23 3.78
N GLU A 79 -2.69 -5.35 3.06
CA GLU A 79 -3.69 -6.44 3.07
C GLU A 79 -3.86 -7.02 4.48
N ALA A 80 -2.76 -7.31 5.18
CA ALA A 80 -2.80 -7.79 6.56
C ALA A 80 -3.43 -6.78 7.52
N ALA A 81 -3.19 -5.48 7.34
CA ALA A 81 -3.82 -4.42 8.12
C ALA A 81 -5.33 -4.36 7.86
N ARG A 82 -5.75 -4.45 6.59
CA ARG A 82 -7.16 -4.50 6.18
C ARG A 82 -7.89 -5.67 6.86
N ASP A 83 -7.29 -6.85 6.80
CA ASP A 83 -7.78 -8.06 7.46
C ASP A 83 -7.80 -7.91 8.99
N GLY A 84 -6.84 -7.19 9.56
CA GLY A 84 -6.81 -6.87 10.97
C GLY A 84 -8.05 -6.06 11.41
N TYR A 85 -8.45 -5.06 10.61
CA TYR A 85 -9.64 -4.24 10.91
C TYR A 85 -10.94 -5.04 10.89
N SER A 86 -11.10 -6.00 9.97
CA SER A 86 -12.30 -6.84 9.91
C SER A 86 -12.46 -7.79 11.10
N ARG A 87 -11.37 -8.07 11.82
CA ARG A 87 -11.35 -8.94 13.01
C ARG A 87 -11.50 -8.16 14.33
N LEU A 88 -11.60 -6.83 14.28
CA LEU A 88 -11.74 -6.03 15.50
C LEU A 88 -13.08 -6.29 16.19
N PRO A 89 -13.11 -6.26 17.55
CA PRO A 89 -14.34 -6.43 18.30
C PRO A 89 -15.36 -5.31 17.98
N PRO A 90 -16.56 -5.64 17.48
CA PRO A 90 -17.54 -4.63 17.13
C PRO A 90 -18.14 -3.99 18.39
N LEU A 91 -18.45 -2.70 18.30
CA LEU A 91 -19.26 -2.00 19.28
C LEU A 91 -20.75 -2.35 19.04
N PRO A 92 -21.54 -2.65 20.08
CA PRO A 92 -22.97 -2.91 19.92
C PRO A 92 -23.68 -1.72 19.24
N ALA A 93 -24.61 -1.99 18.33
CA ALA A 93 -25.31 -0.95 17.57
C ALA A 93 -26.04 0.07 18.45
N ALA A 94 -26.51 -0.33 19.64
CA ALA A 94 -27.14 0.58 20.61
C ALA A 94 -26.15 1.60 21.22
N GLU A 95 -24.85 1.33 21.18
CA GLU A 95 -23.78 2.17 21.70
C GLU A 95 -23.03 2.92 20.58
N ASP A 96 -23.25 2.55 19.32
CA ASP A 96 -22.60 3.17 18.17
C ASP A 96 -23.25 4.53 17.86
N LYS A 97 -22.45 5.59 18.01
CA LYS A 97 -22.86 6.98 17.71
C LYS A 97 -22.65 7.36 16.25
N GLY A 98 -22.23 6.41 15.40
CA GLY A 98 -21.93 6.67 13.99
C GLY A 98 -20.67 7.51 13.79
N GLU A 99 -19.72 7.46 14.73
CA GLU A 99 -18.51 8.27 14.66
C GLU A 99 -17.58 7.75 13.56
N VAL A 100 -17.26 8.63 12.60
CA VAL A 100 -16.34 8.34 11.51
C VAL A 100 -15.01 9.04 11.83
N PRO A 101 -13.89 8.30 11.90
CA PRO A 101 -12.61 8.90 12.18
C PRO A 101 -12.12 9.75 11.01
N GLU A 102 -11.43 10.84 11.33
CA GLU A 102 -10.72 11.64 10.33
C GLU A 102 -9.72 10.78 9.53
N PRO A 103 -9.55 11.06 8.22
CA PRO A 103 -8.51 10.44 7.41
C PRO A 103 -7.13 10.61 8.03
N VAL A 104 -6.29 9.57 7.93
CA VAL A 104 -4.88 9.70 8.33
C VAL A 104 -4.18 10.62 7.33
N PRO A 105 -3.55 11.72 7.77
CA PRO A 105 -2.83 12.61 6.86
C PRO A 105 -1.61 11.89 6.28
N HIS A 106 -1.47 11.96 4.96
CA HIS A 106 -0.28 11.52 4.25
C HIS A 106 0.16 12.64 3.28
N PRO A 107 1.47 12.77 2.99
CA PRO A 107 1.93 13.72 1.97
C PRO A 107 1.20 13.45 0.64
N GLY A 108 0.73 14.52 0.00
CA GLY A 108 0.23 14.47 -1.37
C GLY A 108 1.35 14.12 -2.35
N LEU A 109 1.00 13.65 -3.54
CA LEU A 109 1.94 13.37 -4.63
C LEU A 109 2.23 14.61 -5.48
N GLU A 110 2.08 15.81 -4.92
CA GLU A 110 2.55 17.03 -5.55
C GLU A 110 4.08 17.00 -5.44
N GLY A 111 4.72 16.54 -6.52
CA GLY A 111 6.15 16.69 -6.70
C GLY A 111 6.51 18.16 -6.78
N ASP A 112 7.57 18.54 -6.07
CA ASP A 112 8.33 19.77 -6.30
C ASP A 112 9.30 19.54 -7.48
#